data_AF-A0A895XXZ8-F1
#
_entry.id   AF-A0A895XXZ8-F1
#
_cell.length_a   1.000
_cell.length_b   1.000
_cell.length_c   1.000
_cell.angle_alpha   90.00
_cell.angle_beta   90.00
_cell.angle_gamma   90.00
#
_symmetry.space_group_name_H-M   'P 1'
#
loop_
_entity.id
_entity.type
_entity.pdbx_description
1 polymer ?
#
loop_
_entity_poly.entity_id
_entity_poly.type
_entity_poly.pdbx_seq_one_letter_code
_entity_poly.pdbx_strand_id
1 'polypeptide(L)' 'MSNPYFSVKFRGYDRDQVDTAIRRIRRAINEGVPPHPEALRDMGFQMSLRGYDTAEVDEYFDQVARTLSE' A
#
# COMPACT_ATOMS: atom_id res chain seq x y z
N MET A 1 6.87 -7.96 -11.11
CA MET A 1 7.11 -6.59 -10.58
C MET A 1 7.61 -6.72 -9.15
N SER A 2 8.76 -6.11 -8.82
CA SER A 2 9.29 -6.11 -7.45
C SER A 2 8.37 -5.34 -6.50
N ASN A 3 8.45 -5.59 -5.20
CA ASN A 3 7.77 -4.73 -4.22
C ASN A 3 8.37 -3.31 -4.31
N PRO A 4 7.58 -2.23 -4.19
CA PRO A 4 8.16 -0.89 -4.05
C PRO A 4 9.13 -0.86 -2.88
N TYR A 5 10.23 -0.11 -3.05
CA TYR A 5 11.17 0.13 -1.97
C TYR A 5 10.69 1.34 -1.19
N PHE A 6 10.18 1.11 0.03
CA PHE A 6 9.89 2.17 0.98
C PHE A 6 11.08 2.38 1.92
N SER A 7 11.39 3.63 2.21
CA SER A 7 12.33 4.03 3.23
C SER A 7 11.87 3.53 4.60
N VAL A 8 12.82 3.12 5.45
CA VAL A 8 12.54 2.72 6.82
C VAL A 8 12.78 3.89 7.77
N LYS A 9 11.79 4.21 8.59
CA LYS A 9 11.87 5.26 9.63
C LYS A 9 11.77 4.65 11.02
N PHE A 10 12.26 5.37 12.04
CA PHE A 10 12.18 4.90 13.42
C PHE A 10 10.74 4.62 13.86
N ARG A 11 9.78 5.45 13.42
CA ARG A 11 8.34 5.19 13.52
C ARG A 11 7.74 5.28 12.13
N GLY A 12 7.01 4.24 11.74
CA GLY A 12 6.37 4.15 10.43
C GLY A 12 5.29 3.06 10.44
N TYR A 13 4.70 2.79 9.29
CA TYR A 13 3.72 1.72 9.18
C TYR A 13 4.35 0.34 9.25
N ASP A 14 3.61 -0.60 9.81
CA ASP A 14 4.01 -1.98 9.92
C ASP A 14 4.26 -2.59 8.54
N ARG A 15 5.49 -3.08 8.35
CA ARG A 15 6.00 -3.52 7.05
C ARG A 15 5.26 -4.75 6.54
N ASP A 16 4.93 -5.67 7.45
CA ASP A 16 4.24 -6.91 7.08
C ASP A 16 2.79 -6.64 6.68
N GLN A 17 2.13 -5.68 7.33
CA GLN A 17 0.79 -5.23 6.92
C GLN A 17 0.79 -4.58 5.55
N VAL A 18 1.72 -3.64 5.29
CA VAL A 18 1.87 -2.98 3.99
C VAL A 18 2.16 -4.00 2.90
N ASP A 19 3.15 -4.87 3.09
CA ASP A 19 3.54 -5.87 2.10
C ASP A 19 2.41 -6.89 1.82
N THR A 20 1.62 -7.21 2.84
CA THR A 20 0.44 -8.07 2.69
C THR A 20 -0.68 -7.38 1.92
N ALA A 21 -0.95 -6.11 2.18
CA ALA A 21 -1.93 -5.33 1.41
C ALA A 21 -1.53 -5.25 -0.06
N ILE A 22 -0.27 -4.90 -0.36
CA ILE A 22 0.25 -4.83 -1.73
C ILE A 22 0.08 -6.17 -2.46
N ARG A 23 0.44 -7.29 -1.82
CA ARG A 23 0.26 -8.62 -2.40
C ARG A 23 -1.21 -8.93 -2.71
N ARG A 24 -2.12 -8.60 -1.80
CA ARG A 24 -3.57 -8.83 -1.98
C ARG A 24 -4.13 -8.02 -3.15
N ILE A 25 -3.78 -6.74 -3.22
CA ILE A 25 -4.27 -5.84 -4.28
C ILE A 25 -3.74 -6.27 -5.64
N ARG A 26 -2.45 -6.59 -5.74
CA ARG A 26 -1.85 -7.11 -6.98
C ARG A 26 -2.54 -8.39 -7.45
N ARG A 27 -2.84 -9.30 -6.51
CA ARG A 27 -3.57 -10.52 -6.84
C ARG A 27 -4.98 -10.21 -7.36
N ALA A 28 -5.71 -9.33 -6.69
CA ALA A 28 -7.06 -8.92 -7.08
C ALA A 28 -7.09 -8.28 -8.48
N ILE A 29 -6.13 -7.39 -8.78
CA ILE A 29 -5.95 -6.80 -10.11
C ILE A 29 -5.67 -7.88 -11.16
N ASN A 30 -4.76 -8.81 -10.89
CA ASN A 30 -4.43 -9.90 -11.81
C ASN A 30 -5.60 -10.87 -12.05
N GLU A 31 -6.47 -11.05 -11.06
CA GLU A 31 -7.69 -11.86 -11.16
C GLU A 31 -8.84 -11.10 -11.86
N GLY A 32 -8.64 -9.84 -12.25
CA GLY A 32 -9.64 -9.01 -12.93
C GLY A 32 -10.71 -8.44 -11.99
N VAL A 33 -10.44 -8.45 -10.67
CA VAL A 33 -11.36 -7.97 -9.63
C VAL A 33 -10.66 -6.85 -8.83
N PRO A 34 -10.31 -5.72 -9.46
CA PRO A 34 -9.60 -4.65 -8.77
C PRO A 34 -10.44 -4.09 -7.61
N PRO A 35 -9.81 -3.73 -6.48
CA PRO A 35 -10.51 -3.07 -5.38
C PRO A 35 -11.00 -1.68 -5.80
N HIS A 36 -12.03 -1.18 -5.10
CA HIS A 36 -12.52 0.18 -5.34
C HIS A 36 -11.43 1.21 -4.98
N PRO A 37 -11.21 2.26 -5.80
CA PRO A 37 -10.19 3.28 -5.55
C PRO A 37 -10.27 3.94 -4.18
N GLU A 38 -11.47 4.22 -3.68
CA GLU A 38 -11.66 4.82 -2.34
C GLU A 38 -11.20 3.89 -1.22
N ALA A 39 -11.42 2.57 -1.37
CA ALA A 39 -10.95 1.60 -0.38
C ALA A 39 -9.42 1.53 -0.28
N LEU A 40 -8.70 1.95 -1.35
CA LEU A 40 -7.25 2.07 -1.31
C LEU A 40 -6.78 3.29 -0.52
N ARG A 41 -7.51 4.41 -0.61
CA ARG A 41 -7.20 5.67 0.10
C ARG A 41 -7.52 5.56 1.59
N ASP A 42 -8.53 4.79 1.95
CA ASP A 42 -8.97 4.59 3.34
C ASP A 42 -8.18 3.50 4.09
N MET A 43 -7.18 2.87 3.46
CA MET A 43 -6.37 1.86 4.13
C MET A 43 -5.52 2.45 5.24
N GLY A 44 -5.76 2.00 6.47
CA GLY A 44 -4.91 2.29 7.62
C GLY A 44 -3.99 1.12 7.97
N PHE A 45 -2.76 1.43 8.36
CA PHE A 45 -1.78 0.47 8.86
C PHE A 45 -1.40 0.80 10.30
N GLN A 46 -1.06 -0.22 11.08
CA GLN A 46 -0.57 -0.02 12.45
C GLN A 46 0.82 0.63 12.43
N MET A 47 1.08 1.49 13.42
CA MET A 47 2.41 2.07 13.63
C MET A 47 3.35 1.06 14.30
N SER A 48 4.57 0.93 13.81
CA SER A 48 5.62 0.11 14.40
C SER A 48 6.97 0.84 14.47
N LEU A 49 7.89 0.29 15.28
CA LEU A 49 9.28 0.73 15.26
C LEU A 49 9.98 0.14 14.04
N ARG A 50 10.79 0.96 13.35
CA ARG A 50 11.43 0.56 12.07
C ARG A 50 10.41 0.15 11.00
N GLY A 51 9.28 0.88 10.96
CA GLY A 51 8.26 0.75 9.93
C GLY A 51 8.63 1.46 8.62
N TYR A 52 7.83 1.24 7.59
CA TYR A 52 7.92 2.00 6.35
C TYR A 52 7.47 3.44 6.54
N ASP A 53 8.09 4.36 5.81
CA ASP A 53 7.70 5.76 5.80
C ASP A 53 6.22 5.91 5.42
N THR A 54 5.44 6.55 6.29
CA THR A 54 3.99 6.64 6.11
C THR A 54 3.63 7.44 4.87
N ALA A 55 4.37 8.52 4.57
CA ALA A 55 4.09 9.36 3.41
C ALA A 55 4.38 8.62 2.09
N GLU A 56 5.48 7.86 2.03
CA GLU A 56 5.78 7.06 0.83
C GLU A 56 4.74 5.94 0.60
N VAL A 57 4.24 5.34 1.68
CA VAL A 57 3.19 4.31 1.61
C VAL A 57 1.86 4.92 1.19
N ASP A 58 1.44 6.02 1.82
CA ASP A 58 0.18 6.71 1.50
C ASP A 58 0.19 7.20 0.03
N GLU A 59 1.30 7.81 -0.40
CA GLU A 59 1.48 8.25 -1.78
C GLU A 59 1.39 7.08 -2.77
N TYR A 60 1.98 5.92 -2.44
CA TYR A 60 1.88 4.74 -3.28
C TYR A 60 0.43 4.28 -3.45
N PHE A 61 -0.35 4.19 -2.37
CA PHE A 61 -1.76 3.78 -2.46
C PHE A 61 -2.63 4.81 -3.19
N ASP A 62 -2.35 6.09 -3.04
CA ASP A 62 -3.01 7.16 -3.80
C ASP A 62 -2.73 7.06 -5.30
N GLN A 63 -1.48 6.76 -5.69
CA GLN A 63 -1.12 6.56 -7.09
C GLN A 63 -1.85 5.35 -7.68
N VAL A 64 -1.88 4.22 -6.96
CA VAL A 64 -2.61 3.02 -7.40
C VAL A 64 -4.11 3.30 -7.53
N ALA A 65 -4.70 4.02 -6.56
CA ALA A 65 -6.11 4.40 -6.61
C ALA A 65 -6.43 5.29 -7.83
N ARG A 66 -5.54 6.22 -8.16
CA ARG A 66 -5.68 7.07 -9.36
C ARG A 66 -5.67 6.22 -10.64
N THR A 67 -4.73 5.28 -10.77
CA THR A 67 -4.66 4.38 -11.93
C THR A 67 -5.89 3.49 -12.09
N LEU A 68 -6.56 3.09 -11.00
CA LEU A 68 -7.79 2.30 -11.07
C LEU A 68 -9.04 3.12 -11.36
N SER A 69 -8.95 4.45 -11.29
CA SER A 69 -10.06 5.37 -11.57
C SER A 69 -10.06 5.87 -13.02
N GLU A 70 -8.97 5.66 -13.74
CA GLU A 70 -8.77 6.00 -15.16
C GLU A 70 -9.15 4.81 -16.06
#